data_AF-A0A9Y2NDQ8-F1
#
_entry.id   AF-A0A9Y2NDQ8-F1
#
_cell.length_a   1.000
_cell.length_b   1.000
_cell.length_c   1.000
_cell.angle_alpha   90.00
_cell.angle_beta   90.00
_cell.angle_gamma   90.00
#
_symmetry.space_group_name_H-M   'P 1'
#
loop_
_entity.id
_entity.type
_entity.pdbx_description
1 polymer ?
#
loop_
_entity_poly.entity_id
_entity_poly.type
_entity_poly.pdbx_seq_one_letter_code
_entity_poly.pdbx_strand_id
1 'polypeptide(L)'
;MTETVRRTWRPNATYPTAPEGGSRLADFIDAMIDIGQTGQVFGTHGIGKTATFFSHIAEAYPGTELVFVPAANLTPDDLLINAPVRENGEFVLRQLVMSQLRPGRPFVLLIDDSLQAAETVQSQLMQIACNWTLGEYDLRALGCVGVFLTDNESLAETSARRSDLAILDRMVTVRMTANDTAWRTTLAAHHRDWDLGPFFGVWNSLGPELRESLSPRTMEHILSLAREQFPLRWALPLVNGERLRLEETLGKKRVDRTAEILGRLADALGVRNPATVPDPVRQVLRAALRNRWSVLLQGPPGCGKTELVRETIRDGLGRDPLYFSLPVTNVEDLCAPIPTADGTLENLIARPFTGREPKAIVWDEYNRPKDKASFARLMEITQEWSLAGRPIENLRAQVAIQNPPYHLGRKLLVSRNNIAQATRFTASLLVEPADIPANEWLIRKYGGVAETVLEWWKHDIDDEGRGWITKRTIERLVKLHERGLPLELATIYLGDGEYAPVPLTALIDRLANRPVTGLTELARQAARWEERLRSESASVEGGNGGDIVHQVLANAELSQLRRHHDVVARLVALLPPKLRATYLVGVNEDRQRFWIDVFTKLRR
;
A
#
# COMPACT_ATOMS: atom_id res chain seq x y z
N MET A 1 18.19 -6.04 42.40
CA MET A 1 17.55 -7.32 42.02
C MET A 1 16.06 -7.20 42.30
N THR A 2 15.34 -6.56 41.38
CA THR A 2 13.87 -6.48 41.38
C THR A 2 13.35 -7.66 40.59
N GLU A 3 12.49 -8.48 41.21
CA GLU A 3 11.74 -9.54 40.50
C GLU A 3 11.00 -8.91 39.32
N THR A 4 11.53 -9.12 38.12
CA THR A 4 10.85 -8.78 36.88
C THR A 4 9.61 -9.65 36.84
N VAL A 5 8.43 -9.04 36.96
CA VAL A 5 7.13 -9.69 36.76
C VAL A 5 7.04 -10.06 35.28
N ARG A 6 7.70 -11.15 34.89
CA ARG A 6 7.61 -11.70 33.54
C ARG A 6 6.16 -12.11 33.32
N ARG A 7 5.57 -11.60 32.24
CA ARG A 7 4.23 -11.97 31.80
C ARG A 7 4.14 -13.50 31.75
N THR A 8 3.14 -14.08 32.40
CA THR A 8 2.94 -15.53 32.42
C THR A 8 2.79 -16.03 30.99
N TRP A 9 3.67 -16.94 30.56
CA TRP A 9 3.65 -17.50 29.21
C TRP A 9 2.26 -18.04 28.91
N ARG A 10 1.72 -17.67 27.74
CA ARG A 10 0.44 -18.19 27.27
C ARG A 10 0.73 -19.18 26.12
N PRO A 11 0.50 -20.48 26.32
CA PRO A 11 0.61 -21.49 25.27
C PRO A 11 -0.14 -21.10 24.00
N ASN A 12 0.40 -21.47 22.85
CA ASN A 12 -0.24 -21.34 21.54
C ASN A 12 0.05 -22.60 20.70
N ALA A 13 -0.60 -22.73 19.55
CA ALA A 13 -0.47 -23.92 18.70
C ALA A 13 0.97 -24.19 18.23
N THR A 14 1.78 -23.14 18.04
CA THR A 14 3.20 -23.29 17.62
C THR A 14 4.12 -23.64 18.80
N TYR A 15 3.88 -23.03 19.96
CA TYR A 15 4.69 -23.15 21.16
C TYR A 15 3.79 -23.50 22.37
N PRO A 16 3.51 -24.79 22.59
CA PRO A 16 2.73 -25.25 23.74
C PRO A 16 3.43 -24.94 25.08
N THR A 17 4.75 -24.99 25.09
CA THR A 17 5.61 -24.57 26.20
C THR A 17 6.36 -23.30 25.84
N ALA A 18 6.84 -22.57 26.85
CA ALA A 18 7.67 -21.39 26.60
C ALA A 18 8.94 -21.82 25.86
N PRO A 19 9.29 -21.18 24.73
CA PRO A 19 10.52 -21.48 24.03
C PRO A 19 11.73 -21.14 24.90
N GLU A 20 12.77 -21.97 24.85
CA GLU A 20 14.02 -21.75 25.57
C GLU A 20 14.85 -20.65 24.90
N GLY A 21 15.32 -19.67 25.68
CA GLY A 21 16.17 -18.57 25.21
C GLY A 21 15.41 -17.27 24.85
N GLY A 22 15.97 -16.14 25.28
CA GLY A 22 15.49 -14.80 24.92
C GLY A 22 15.99 -14.37 23.53
N SER A 23 15.52 -13.20 23.08
CA SER A 23 16.13 -12.55 21.91
C SER A 23 17.50 -12.00 22.29
N ARG A 24 18.53 -12.27 21.49
CA ARG A 24 19.86 -11.69 21.69
C ARG A 24 19.83 -10.16 21.69
N LEU A 25 18.91 -9.54 20.93
CA LEU A 25 18.69 -8.10 20.97
C LEU A 25 18.13 -7.65 22.32
N ALA A 26 17.22 -8.41 22.94
CA ALA A 26 16.72 -8.10 24.28
C ALA A 26 17.84 -8.15 25.33
N ASP A 27 18.68 -9.19 25.29
CA ASP A 27 19.84 -9.31 26.19
C ASP A 27 20.83 -8.15 26.00
N PHE A 28 21.02 -7.70 24.76
CA PHE A 28 21.84 -6.53 24.45
C PHE A 28 21.24 -5.24 25.00
N ILE A 29 19.91 -5.06 24.90
CA ILE A 29 19.21 -3.89 25.46
C ILE A 29 19.41 -3.83 26.98
N ASP A 30 19.18 -4.95 27.66
CA ASP A 30 19.34 -5.04 29.12
C ASP A 30 20.77 -4.70 29.53
N ALA A 31 21.76 -5.30 28.85
CA ALA A 31 23.16 -5.05 29.13
C ALA A 31 23.55 -3.57 28.97
N MET A 32 23.06 -2.89 27.93
CA MET A 32 23.40 -1.48 27.67
C MET A 32 22.75 -0.53 28.69
N ILE A 33 21.51 -0.81 29.10
CA ILE A 33 20.84 -0.06 30.17
C ILE A 33 21.61 -0.25 31.48
N ASP A 34 21.96 -1.49 31.83
CA ASP A 34 22.64 -1.82 33.08
C ASP A 34 24.01 -1.15 33.21
N ILE A 35 24.79 -1.08 32.11
CA ILE A 35 26.11 -0.45 32.11
C ILE A 35 26.07 1.06 31.78
N GLY A 36 24.90 1.60 31.43
CA GLY A 36 24.73 3.01 31.07
C GLY A 36 25.48 3.44 29.80
N GLN A 37 25.58 2.54 28.82
CA GLN A 37 26.27 2.79 27.54
C GLN A 37 25.27 2.95 26.40
N THR A 38 25.68 3.70 25.38
CA THR A 38 24.89 3.83 24.15
C THR A 38 25.05 2.58 23.30
N GLY A 39 23.94 1.94 22.95
CA GLY A 39 23.91 0.77 22.08
C GLY A 39 23.62 1.13 20.62
N GLN A 40 24.43 0.64 19.69
CA GLN A 40 24.15 0.74 18.25
C GLN A 40 23.83 -0.63 17.67
N VAL A 41 22.69 -0.73 16.98
CA VAL A 41 22.15 -1.98 16.43
C VAL A 41 22.08 -1.88 14.92
N PHE A 42 22.92 -2.67 14.24
CA PHE A 42 22.87 -2.82 12.79
C PHE A 42 22.08 -4.07 12.40
N GLY A 43 21.25 -3.97 11.38
CA GLY A 43 20.62 -5.13 10.75
C GLY A 43 19.81 -4.72 9.54
N THR A 44 19.36 -5.69 8.75
CA THR A 44 18.51 -5.41 7.58
C THR A 44 17.14 -4.85 8.00
N HIS A 45 16.41 -4.27 7.06
CA HIS A 45 15.07 -3.74 7.30
C HIS A 45 14.07 -4.88 7.55
N GLY A 46 13.05 -4.62 8.38
CA GLY A 46 11.96 -5.57 8.60
C GLY A 46 12.29 -6.79 9.44
N ILE A 47 13.46 -6.84 10.10
CA ILE A 47 13.84 -7.95 11.00
C ILE A 47 13.27 -7.85 12.43
N GLY A 48 12.57 -6.76 12.75
CA GLY A 48 11.97 -6.55 14.07
C GLY A 48 12.87 -5.85 15.11
N LYS A 49 13.84 -5.03 14.68
CA LYS A 49 14.69 -4.21 15.59
C LYS A 49 13.83 -3.33 16.50
N THR A 50 13.13 -2.37 15.89
CA THR A 50 12.25 -1.40 16.57
C THR A 50 11.13 -2.10 17.35
N ALA A 51 10.49 -3.12 16.76
CA ALA A 51 9.44 -3.87 17.43
C ALA A 51 9.92 -4.57 18.72
N THR A 52 11.16 -5.07 18.73
CA THR A 52 11.76 -5.68 19.93
C THR A 52 11.91 -4.66 21.05
N PHE A 53 12.31 -3.42 20.76
CA PHE A 53 12.35 -2.37 21.78
C PHE A 53 10.97 -2.07 22.37
N PHE A 54 9.96 -1.90 21.52
CA PHE A 54 8.59 -1.63 21.97
C PHE A 54 8.06 -2.73 22.88
N SER A 55 8.25 -4.01 22.52
CA SER A 55 7.77 -5.11 23.34
C SER A 55 8.63 -5.32 24.59
N HIS A 56 9.96 -5.32 24.45
CA HIS A 56 10.88 -5.67 25.53
C HIS A 56 10.92 -4.61 26.62
N ILE A 57 11.00 -3.32 26.29
CA ILE A 57 11.02 -2.25 27.30
C ILE A 57 9.72 -2.25 28.11
N ALA A 58 8.57 -2.40 27.45
CA ALA A 58 7.29 -2.47 28.13
C ALA A 58 7.16 -3.70 29.06
N GLU A 59 7.82 -4.81 28.73
CA GLU A 59 7.76 -6.07 29.49
C GLU A 59 8.79 -6.14 30.62
N ALA A 60 10.05 -5.79 30.35
CA ALA A 60 11.15 -5.87 31.30
C ALA A 60 11.24 -4.64 32.23
N TYR A 61 10.74 -3.48 31.79
CA TYR A 61 10.81 -2.22 32.53
C TYR A 61 9.45 -1.49 32.61
N PRO A 62 8.46 -2.00 33.37
CA PRO A 62 7.07 -1.49 33.38
C PRO A 62 6.90 -0.03 33.83
N GLY A 63 7.90 0.54 34.50
CA GLY A 63 7.95 1.95 34.92
C GLY A 63 8.67 2.88 33.94
N THR A 64 9.21 2.33 32.85
CA THR A 64 10.06 3.04 31.90
C THR A 64 9.31 3.29 30.59
N GLU A 65 9.37 4.51 30.08
CA GLU A 65 8.80 4.87 28.77
C GLU A 65 9.81 4.61 27.65
N LEU A 66 9.35 4.14 26.49
CA LEU A 66 10.17 4.15 25.28
C LEU A 66 9.87 5.43 24.50
N VAL A 67 10.85 6.33 24.45
CA VAL A 67 10.80 7.54 23.61
C VAL A 67 11.39 7.17 22.26
N PHE A 68 10.54 7.11 21.24
CA PHE A 68 10.92 6.74 19.88
C PHE A 68 11.13 8.00 19.01
N VAL A 69 12.29 8.09 18.37
CA VAL A 69 12.69 9.20 17.52
C VAL A 69 13.06 8.66 16.12
N PRO A 70 12.21 8.86 15.10
CA PRO A 70 12.52 8.48 13.73
C PRO A 70 13.44 9.53 13.10
N ALA A 71 14.75 9.32 13.17
CA ALA A 71 15.78 10.31 12.82
C ALA A 71 15.72 10.77 11.36
N ALA A 72 15.42 9.85 10.45
CA ALA A 72 15.25 10.14 9.03
C ALA A 72 14.15 11.18 8.76
N ASN A 73 13.21 11.35 9.70
CA ASN A 73 12.01 12.16 9.57
C ASN A 73 12.06 13.51 10.29
N LEU A 74 13.17 13.81 10.95
CA LEU A 74 13.33 15.04 11.71
C LEU A 74 13.90 16.16 10.85
N THR A 75 13.43 17.36 11.13
CA THR A 75 14.10 18.62 10.83
C THR A 75 14.90 19.08 12.06
N PRO A 76 15.89 19.96 11.91
CA PRO A 76 16.71 20.44 13.04
C PRO A 76 15.90 21.02 14.20
N ASP A 77 14.76 21.63 13.87
CA ASP A 77 13.88 22.32 14.82
C ASP A 77 12.92 21.37 15.56
N ASP A 78 12.84 20.10 15.15
CA ASP A 78 11.93 19.13 15.79
C ASP A 78 12.45 18.63 17.15
N LEU A 79 13.77 18.58 17.32
CA LEU A 79 14.40 18.12 18.57
C LEU A 79 14.67 19.26 19.54
N LEU A 80 15.12 20.40 19.01
CA LEU A 80 15.64 21.52 19.77
C LEU A 80 15.44 22.82 18.97
N ILE A 81 14.72 23.80 19.53
CA ILE A 81 14.70 25.16 18.97
C ILE A 81 15.24 26.16 19.97
N ASN A 82 15.82 27.24 19.46
CA ASN A 82 16.07 28.43 20.26
C ASN A 82 14.81 29.30 20.19
N ALA A 83 14.13 29.50 21.33
CA ALA A 83 12.94 30.33 21.41
C ALA A 83 13.17 31.53 22.35
N PRO A 84 12.66 32.72 21.98
CA PRO A 84 12.63 33.85 22.90
C PRO A 84 11.58 33.57 23.98
N VAL A 85 12.02 33.48 25.23
CA VAL A 85 11.14 33.34 26.40
C VAL A 85 11.31 34.55 27.31
N ARG A 86 10.26 34.86 28.10
CA ARG A 86 10.35 35.90 29.11
C ARG A 86 10.85 35.31 30.43
N GLU A 87 12.00 35.77 30.89
CA GLU A 87 12.53 35.48 32.23
C GLU A 87 12.74 36.80 32.96
N ASN A 88 12.15 36.92 34.16
CA ASN A 88 12.27 38.12 35.01
C ASN A 88 11.90 39.45 34.31
N GLY A 89 11.01 39.41 33.32
CA GLY A 89 10.56 40.59 32.58
C GLY A 89 11.40 40.94 31.34
N GLU A 90 12.53 40.27 31.11
CA GLU A 90 13.36 40.42 29.91
C GLU A 90 13.15 39.25 28.95
N PHE A 91 13.41 39.48 27.66
CA PHE A 91 13.45 38.41 26.68
C PHE A 91 14.84 37.80 26.65
N VAL A 92 14.92 36.50 26.95
CA VAL A 92 16.14 35.69 26.84
C VAL A 92 15.93 34.59 25.82
N LEU A 93 17.01 34.19 25.15
CA LEU A 93 16.98 33.05 24.23
C LEU A 93 17.21 31.77 25.03
N ARG A 94 16.22 30.87 25.05
CA ARG A 94 16.33 29.54 25.67
C ARG A 94 16.26 28.45 24.64
N GLN A 95 16.91 27.33 24.93
CA GLN A 95 16.73 26.12 24.15
C GLN A 95 15.52 25.36 24.68
N LEU A 96 14.56 25.08 23.81
CA LEU A 96 13.40 24.27 24.14
C LEU A 96 13.61 22.89 23.51
N VAL A 97 13.44 21.85 24.32
CA VAL A 97 13.47 20.44 23.86
C VAL A 97 12.07 19.92 23.63
N MET A 98 11.96 18.94 22.74
CA MET A 98 10.74 18.18 22.52
C MET A 98 10.19 17.62 23.84
N SER A 99 8.92 17.87 24.11
CA SER A 99 8.21 17.43 25.33
C SER A 99 8.31 15.93 25.59
N GLN A 100 8.43 15.11 24.54
CA GLN A 100 8.63 13.66 24.63
C GLN A 100 9.94 13.26 25.33
N LEU A 101 10.96 14.14 25.35
CA LEU A 101 12.19 13.94 26.11
C LEU A 101 12.05 14.27 27.60
N ARG A 102 10.85 14.67 28.04
CA ARG A 102 10.47 14.89 29.44
C ARG A 102 9.19 14.14 29.80
N PRO A 103 9.15 12.80 29.69
CA PRO A 103 7.94 12.03 29.97
C PRO A 103 7.53 12.03 31.46
N GLY A 104 8.36 12.57 32.36
CA GLY A 104 8.10 12.61 33.80
C GLY A 104 8.32 11.29 34.53
N ARG A 105 8.77 10.27 33.82
CA ARG A 105 9.19 8.95 34.32
C ARG A 105 10.50 8.52 33.65
N PRO A 106 11.22 7.51 34.18
CA PRO A 106 12.39 6.98 33.51
C PRO A 106 12.08 6.62 32.06
N PHE A 107 13.02 6.81 31.14
CA PHE A 107 12.79 6.51 29.74
C PHE A 107 14.02 5.98 29.01
N VAL A 108 13.78 5.13 28.02
CA VAL A 108 14.77 4.70 27.03
C VAL A 108 14.55 5.49 25.75
N LEU A 109 15.61 6.09 25.21
CA LEU A 109 15.59 6.81 23.95
C LEU A 109 16.03 5.88 22.82
N LEU A 110 15.13 5.61 21.87
CA LEU A 110 15.42 4.87 20.66
C LEU A 110 15.41 5.80 19.45
N ILE A 111 16.54 5.89 18.77
CA ILE A 111 16.74 6.69 17.57
C ILE A 111 16.85 5.74 16.36
N ASP A 112 15.86 5.76 15.48
CA ASP A 112 15.79 4.85 14.33
C ASP A 112 16.18 5.53 13.02
N ASP A 113 16.85 4.79 12.13
CA ASP A 113 17.42 5.25 10.87
C ASP A 113 18.29 6.52 11.03
N SER A 114 19.12 6.56 12.08
CA SER A 114 20.00 7.69 12.44
C SER A 114 20.95 8.11 11.32
N LEU A 115 21.42 7.15 10.52
CA LEU A 115 22.35 7.38 9.42
C LEU A 115 21.69 8.01 8.18
N GLN A 116 20.36 7.99 8.09
CA GLN A 116 19.58 8.58 7.00
C GLN A 116 19.19 10.04 7.29
N ALA A 117 19.40 10.53 8.51
CA ALA A 117 19.08 11.90 8.89
C ALA A 117 19.89 12.95 8.10
N ALA A 118 19.35 14.16 8.00
CA ALA A 118 20.09 15.30 7.47
C ALA A 118 21.31 15.62 8.35
N GLU A 119 22.37 16.21 7.78
CA GLU A 119 23.66 16.39 8.44
C GLU A 119 23.58 17.18 9.77
N THR A 120 22.73 18.19 9.83
CA THR A 120 22.48 19.00 11.04
C THR A 120 21.80 18.19 12.14
N VAL A 121 20.76 17.44 11.80
CA VAL A 121 20.07 16.51 12.71
C VAL A 121 21.03 15.43 13.19
N GLN A 122 21.82 14.84 12.29
CA GLN A 122 22.81 13.84 12.65
C GLN A 122 23.82 14.38 13.67
N SER A 123 24.21 15.65 13.58
CA SER A 123 25.08 16.30 14.58
C SER A 123 24.45 16.31 15.98
N GLN A 124 23.16 16.68 16.08
CA GLN A 124 22.41 16.67 17.34
C GLN A 124 22.27 15.24 17.89
N LEU A 125 21.97 14.26 17.03
CA LEU A 125 21.86 12.85 17.42
C LEU A 125 23.21 12.29 17.90
N MET A 126 24.32 12.73 17.33
CA MET A 126 25.65 12.33 17.81
C MET A 126 25.99 12.92 19.18
N GLN A 127 25.52 14.14 19.48
CA GLN A 127 25.64 14.70 20.83
C GLN A 127 24.92 13.81 21.86
N ILE A 128 23.69 13.39 21.52
CA ILE A 128 22.89 12.47 22.32
C ILE A 128 23.60 11.13 22.48
N ALA A 129 24.04 10.52 21.38
CA ALA A 129 24.69 9.22 21.39
C ALA A 129 25.96 9.18 22.24
N CYS A 130 26.79 10.22 22.17
CA CYS A 130 28.09 10.23 22.82
C CYS A 130 28.03 10.67 24.29
N ASN A 131 27.20 11.67 24.61
CA ASN A 131 27.23 12.31 25.92
C ASN A 131 25.90 12.24 26.68
N TRP A 132 24.83 11.79 26.02
CA TRP A 132 23.44 11.87 26.50
C TRP A 132 23.03 13.31 26.81
N THR A 133 23.46 14.24 25.97
CA THR A 133 23.07 15.65 26.05
C THR A 133 22.46 16.11 24.74
N LEU A 134 21.55 17.08 24.82
CA LEU A 134 20.97 17.75 23.67
C LEU A 134 20.87 19.24 23.99
N GLY A 135 21.71 20.06 23.34
CA GLY A 135 21.81 21.47 23.70
C GLY A 135 22.26 21.65 25.16
N GLU A 136 21.52 22.44 25.94
CA GLU A 136 21.75 22.69 27.38
C GLU A 136 21.23 21.58 28.31
N TYR A 137 20.60 20.53 27.77
CA TYR A 137 19.95 19.50 28.57
C TYR A 137 20.82 18.24 28.73
N ASP A 138 20.96 17.77 29.97
CA ASP A 138 21.40 16.41 30.29
C ASP A 138 20.19 15.47 30.31
N LEU A 139 20.15 14.52 29.37
CA LEU A 139 19.04 13.59 29.26
C LEU A 139 18.91 12.68 30.50
N ARG A 140 20.00 12.41 31.21
CA ARG A 140 19.97 11.62 32.45
C ARG A 140 19.18 12.35 33.53
N ALA A 141 19.39 13.66 33.64
CA ALA A 141 18.64 14.51 34.57
C ALA A 141 17.14 14.59 34.21
N LEU A 142 16.79 14.36 32.94
CA LEU A 142 15.40 14.23 32.49
C LEU A 142 14.81 12.83 32.69
N GLY A 143 15.60 11.86 33.17
CA GLY A 143 15.17 10.48 33.42
C GLY A 143 15.60 9.46 32.36
N CYS A 144 16.48 9.82 31.42
CA CYS A 144 16.97 8.87 30.42
C CYS A 144 17.85 7.79 31.07
N VAL A 145 17.48 6.52 30.88
CA VAL A 145 18.19 5.35 31.41
C VAL A 145 18.90 4.52 30.33
N GLY A 146 18.69 4.84 29.05
CA GLY A 146 19.34 4.15 27.94
C GLY A 146 19.17 4.91 26.63
N VAL A 147 20.20 4.91 25.79
CA VAL A 147 20.19 5.50 24.44
C VAL A 147 20.56 4.43 23.43
N PHE A 148 19.74 4.29 22.40
CA PHE A 148 19.94 3.30 21.34
C PHE A 148 19.79 3.89 19.95
N LEU A 149 20.64 3.44 19.04
CA LEU A 149 20.59 3.77 17.62
C LEU A 149 20.30 2.49 16.83
N THR A 150 19.27 2.48 15.99
CA THR A 150 18.97 1.38 15.08
C THR A 150 19.18 1.81 13.63
N ASP A 151 20.00 1.07 12.90
CA ASP A 151 20.40 1.46 11.54
C ASP A 151 20.48 0.25 10.59
N ASN A 152 20.39 0.56 9.29
CA ASN A 152 20.69 -0.41 8.23
C ASN A 152 22.19 -0.34 7.88
N GLU A 153 22.79 -1.50 7.62
CA GLU A 153 24.25 -1.59 7.40
C GLU A 153 24.70 -1.17 6.00
N SER A 154 23.77 -1.04 5.05
CA SER A 154 24.03 -0.79 3.62
C SER A 154 24.76 0.54 3.39
N LEU A 155 25.95 0.46 2.81
CA LEU A 155 26.80 1.61 2.46
C LEU A 155 26.15 2.60 1.48
N ALA A 156 25.14 2.16 0.71
CA ALA A 156 24.42 3.02 -0.22
C ALA A 156 23.41 3.97 0.48
N GLU A 157 23.07 3.70 1.74
CA GLU A 157 22.07 4.45 2.52
C GLU A 157 22.72 5.32 3.63
N THR A 158 24.05 5.36 3.73
CA THR A 158 24.76 6.05 4.82
C THR A 158 25.37 7.39 4.38
N SER A 159 25.14 8.42 5.18
CA SER A 159 25.87 9.70 5.13
C SER A 159 27.35 9.53 5.50
N ALA A 160 28.21 10.44 5.02
CA ALA A 160 29.68 10.36 5.06
C ALA A 160 30.32 10.29 6.46
N ARG A 161 29.58 10.49 7.55
CA ARG A 161 30.12 10.58 8.93
C ARG A 161 30.47 9.24 9.60
N ARG A 162 30.25 8.13 8.90
CA ARG A 162 30.70 6.78 9.34
C ARG A 162 32.23 6.64 9.37
N SER A 163 32.99 7.67 8.98
CA SER A 163 34.45 7.67 8.99
C SER A 163 35.08 8.26 10.25
N ASP A 164 34.31 8.85 11.16
CA ASP A 164 34.88 9.43 12.39
C ASP A 164 35.02 8.38 13.49
N LEU A 165 36.25 7.88 13.64
CA LEU A 165 36.61 6.88 14.65
C LEU A 165 36.31 7.36 16.09
N ALA A 166 36.41 8.66 16.37
CA ALA A 166 36.17 9.20 17.70
C ALA A 166 34.68 9.14 18.11
N ILE A 167 33.79 9.03 17.13
CA ILE A 167 32.36 8.82 17.32
C ILE A 167 32.08 7.33 17.48
N LEU A 168 32.66 6.49 16.61
CA LEU A 168 32.43 5.04 16.62
C LEU A 168 32.92 4.35 17.90
N ASP A 169 34.02 4.84 18.50
CA ASP A 169 34.59 4.27 19.73
C ASP A 169 33.76 4.56 21.00
N ARG A 170 32.74 5.43 20.91
CA ARG A 170 31.89 5.83 22.05
C ARG A 170 30.60 5.02 22.16
N MET A 171 30.38 4.05 21.28
CA MET A 171 29.15 3.26 21.22
C MET A 171 29.47 1.78 21.19
N VAL A 172 28.68 0.98 21.90
CA VAL A 172 28.77 -0.48 21.78
C VAL A 172 27.93 -0.90 20.60
N THR A 173 28.57 -1.48 19.59
CA THR A 173 27.90 -1.86 18.35
C THR A 173 27.62 -3.37 18.30
N VAL A 174 26.41 -3.74 17.88
CA VAL A 174 26.04 -5.12 17.63
C VAL A 174 25.40 -5.28 16.25
N ARG A 175 25.73 -6.39 15.56
CA ARG A 175 25.11 -6.77 14.29
C ARG A 175 24.07 -7.85 14.53
N MET A 176 22.86 -7.59 14.06
CA MET A 176 21.67 -8.40 14.21
C MET A 176 21.21 -8.94 12.85
N THR A 177 20.73 -10.18 12.89
CA THR A 177 20.01 -10.85 11.81
C THR A 177 18.57 -11.12 12.23
N ALA A 178 17.74 -11.61 11.31
CA ALA A 178 16.39 -12.06 11.62
C ALA A 178 16.35 -13.20 12.67
N ASN A 179 17.44 -13.93 12.93
CA ASN A 179 17.45 -14.96 13.98
C ASN A 179 17.71 -14.41 15.38
N ASP A 180 18.21 -13.18 15.49
CA ASP A 180 18.56 -12.57 16.77
C ASP A 180 17.36 -11.85 17.42
N THR A 181 16.22 -11.74 16.72
CA THR A 181 15.01 -11.05 17.17
C THR A 181 13.87 -12.01 17.53
N ALA A 182 12.93 -11.53 18.36
CA ALA A 182 11.79 -12.33 18.87
C ALA A 182 10.62 -12.48 17.87
N TRP A 183 10.84 -12.32 16.57
CA TRP A 183 9.73 -12.23 15.61
C TRP A 183 8.89 -13.51 15.53
N ARG A 184 9.50 -14.71 15.61
CA ARG A 184 8.77 -15.99 15.52
C ARG A 184 7.80 -16.18 16.68
N THR A 185 8.28 -15.93 17.90
CA THR A 185 7.48 -16.04 19.12
C THR A 185 6.39 -14.98 19.13
N THR A 186 6.70 -13.77 18.65
CA THR A 186 5.74 -12.67 18.50
C THR A 186 4.64 -13.02 17.50
N LEU A 187 4.98 -13.51 16.30
CA LEU A 187 3.98 -13.89 15.29
C LEU A 187 3.11 -15.07 15.75
N ALA A 188 3.71 -16.09 16.38
CA ALA A 188 2.96 -17.20 16.97
C ALA A 188 2.00 -16.75 18.09
N ALA A 189 2.37 -15.73 18.86
CA ALA A 189 1.51 -15.15 19.89
C ALA A 189 0.34 -14.33 19.30
N HIS A 190 0.49 -13.77 18.10
CA HIS A 190 -0.57 -13.07 17.37
C HIS A 190 -1.50 -14.06 16.64
N HIS A 191 -0.95 -15.10 16.02
CA HIS A 191 -1.67 -16.16 15.30
C HIS A 191 -1.81 -17.43 16.15
N ARG A 192 -2.43 -17.31 17.33
CA ARG A 192 -2.42 -18.35 18.36
C ARG A 192 -3.00 -19.70 17.93
N ASP A 193 -3.94 -19.65 17.01
CA ASP A 193 -4.70 -20.78 16.47
C ASP A 193 -3.97 -21.49 15.32
N TRP A 194 -2.85 -20.95 14.83
CA TRP A 194 -2.03 -21.59 13.80
C TRP A 194 -0.76 -22.19 14.39
N ASP A 195 -0.44 -23.41 13.97
CA ASP A 195 0.91 -23.95 14.10
C ASP A 195 1.78 -23.38 12.98
N LEU A 196 2.61 -22.40 13.33
CA LEU A 196 3.55 -21.74 12.44
C LEU A 196 4.89 -22.49 12.34
N GLY A 197 5.07 -23.61 13.03
CA GLY A 197 6.30 -24.41 12.98
C GLY A 197 6.68 -24.79 11.54
N PRO A 198 5.79 -25.42 10.76
CA PRO A 198 6.04 -25.73 9.35
C PRO A 198 6.30 -24.48 8.50
N PHE A 199 5.58 -23.39 8.75
CA PHE A 199 5.74 -22.12 8.04
C PHE A 199 7.14 -21.50 8.27
N PHE A 200 7.61 -21.48 9.52
CA PHE A 200 8.98 -21.07 9.85
C PHE A 200 10.02 -22.05 9.30
N GLY A 201 9.67 -23.34 9.23
CA GLY A 201 10.50 -24.39 8.60
C GLY A 201 10.78 -24.09 7.12
N VAL A 202 9.80 -23.60 6.37
CA VAL A 202 10.00 -23.17 4.97
C VAL A 202 11.04 -22.05 4.91
N TRP A 203 10.90 -20.99 5.69
CA TRP A 203 11.87 -19.88 5.73
C TRP A 203 13.27 -20.33 6.14
N ASN A 204 13.37 -21.20 7.15
CA ASN A 204 14.63 -21.79 7.60
C ASN A 204 15.28 -22.68 6.53
N SER A 205 14.55 -23.18 5.54
CA SER A 205 15.13 -23.95 4.43
C SER A 205 15.71 -23.08 3.31
N LEU A 206 15.40 -21.77 3.29
CA LEU A 206 15.82 -20.87 2.21
C LEU A 206 17.29 -20.44 2.36
N GLY A 207 17.95 -20.13 1.25
CA GLY A 207 19.28 -19.49 1.24
C GLY A 207 19.25 -18.04 1.73
N PRO A 208 20.43 -17.44 2.03
CA PRO A 208 20.53 -16.07 2.56
C PRO A 208 19.86 -15.00 1.69
N GLU A 209 20.05 -15.04 0.37
CA GLU A 209 19.46 -14.06 -0.58
C GLU A 209 17.92 -14.03 -0.51
N LEU A 210 17.32 -15.22 -0.45
CA LEU A 210 15.87 -15.38 -0.35
C LEU A 210 15.34 -14.97 1.02
N ARG A 211 16.07 -15.26 2.11
CA ARG A 211 15.69 -14.82 3.47
C ARG A 211 15.78 -13.31 3.64
N GLU A 212 16.73 -12.66 2.98
CA GLU A 212 16.81 -11.20 2.97
C GLU A 212 15.60 -10.59 2.25
N SER A 213 15.19 -11.18 1.13
CA SER A 213 13.99 -10.78 0.38
C SER A 213 12.69 -11.06 1.15
N LEU A 214 12.63 -12.18 1.87
CA LEU A 214 11.53 -12.58 2.76
C LEU A 214 11.83 -12.20 4.21
N SER A 215 11.97 -10.90 4.48
CA SER A 215 12.10 -10.39 5.85
C SER A 215 10.96 -10.88 6.77
N PRO A 216 11.16 -10.93 8.10
CA PRO A 216 10.10 -11.21 9.06
C PRO A 216 8.82 -10.37 8.85
N ARG A 217 8.94 -9.10 8.48
CA ARG A 217 7.81 -8.25 8.09
C ARG A 217 7.06 -8.77 6.86
N THR A 218 7.79 -9.18 5.82
CA THR A 218 7.17 -9.81 4.63
C THR A 218 6.46 -11.11 5.00
N MET A 219 7.02 -11.89 5.93
CA MET A 219 6.38 -13.11 6.43
C MET A 219 5.08 -12.81 7.20
N GLU A 220 5.05 -11.77 8.02
CA GLU A 220 3.83 -11.27 8.68
C GLU A 220 2.76 -10.85 7.67
N HIS A 221 3.15 -10.15 6.59
CA HIS A 221 2.23 -9.78 5.53
C HIS A 221 1.65 -10.99 4.80
N ILE A 222 2.46 -12.03 4.57
CA ILE A 222 2.01 -13.31 4.01
C ILE A 222 0.96 -13.96 4.91
N LEU A 223 1.19 -14.00 6.24
CA LEU A 223 0.21 -14.52 7.20
C LEU A 223 -1.10 -13.70 7.18
N SER A 224 -0.98 -12.39 7.10
CA SER A 224 -2.12 -11.46 7.02
C SER A 224 -2.98 -11.74 5.78
N LEU A 225 -2.36 -11.92 4.61
CA LEU A 225 -3.07 -12.25 3.37
C LEU A 225 -3.62 -13.67 3.34
N ALA A 226 -2.87 -14.63 3.87
CA ALA A 226 -3.31 -16.02 4.00
C ALA A 226 -4.63 -16.12 4.79
N ARG A 227 -4.76 -15.32 5.86
CA ARG A 227 -5.96 -15.27 6.71
C ARG A 227 -7.20 -14.81 5.93
N GLU A 228 -7.04 -13.86 5.03
CA GLU A 228 -8.10 -13.35 4.15
C GLU A 228 -8.25 -14.17 2.85
N GLN A 229 -7.46 -15.25 2.68
CA GLN A 229 -7.43 -16.10 1.48
C GLN A 229 -7.10 -15.32 0.19
N PHE A 230 -6.27 -14.28 0.31
CA PHE A 230 -5.80 -13.50 -0.83
C PHE A 230 -4.57 -14.12 -1.49
N PRO A 231 -4.26 -13.75 -2.75
CA PRO A 231 -3.01 -14.14 -3.40
C PRO A 231 -1.80 -13.72 -2.56
N LEU A 232 -0.98 -14.67 -2.11
CA LEU A 232 0.14 -14.38 -1.21
C LEU A 232 1.19 -13.48 -1.85
N ARG A 233 1.27 -13.48 -3.18
CA ARG A 233 2.12 -12.57 -3.95
C ARG A 233 1.85 -11.11 -3.65
N TRP A 234 0.64 -10.74 -3.20
CA TRP A 234 0.32 -9.35 -2.85
C TRP A 234 1.09 -8.84 -1.62
N ALA A 235 1.63 -9.73 -0.78
CA ALA A 235 2.49 -9.37 0.35
C ALA A 235 3.91 -9.01 -0.11
N LEU A 236 4.29 -9.43 -1.32
CA LEU A 236 5.60 -9.09 -1.88
C LEU A 236 5.63 -7.61 -2.28
N PRO A 237 6.68 -6.87 -1.90
CA PRO A 237 6.81 -5.44 -2.16
C PRO A 237 6.75 -5.09 -3.66
N LEU A 238 6.16 -3.93 -3.99
CA LEU A 238 6.30 -3.30 -5.30
C LEU A 238 7.45 -2.28 -5.28
N VAL A 239 8.57 -2.63 -5.89
CA VAL A 239 9.78 -1.79 -5.96
C VAL A 239 9.93 -1.26 -7.38
N ASN A 240 9.93 0.06 -7.54
CA ASN A 240 10.09 0.74 -8.83
C ASN A 240 9.12 0.26 -9.91
N GLY A 241 7.89 -0.05 -9.52
CA GLY A 241 6.86 -0.48 -10.44
C GLY A 241 6.75 -2.00 -10.62
N GLU A 242 7.75 -2.76 -10.18
CA GLU A 242 7.80 -4.20 -10.33
C GLU A 242 7.62 -4.91 -8.99
N ARG A 243 6.94 -6.05 -9.01
CA ARG A 243 6.82 -6.89 -7.82
C ARG A 243 8.13 -7.60 -7.59
N LEU A 244 8.61 -7.55 -6.34
CA LEU A 244 9.78 -8.28 -5.90
C LEU A 244 9.62 -9.76 -6.29
N ARG A 245 10.61 -10.27 -7.02
CA ARG A 245 10.74 -11.69 -7.34
C ARG A 245 11.68 -12.34 -6.34
N LEU A 246 11.31 -13.52 -5.86
CA LEU A 246 12.15 -14.35 -5.00
C LEU A 246 13.13 -15.11 -5.88
N GLU A 247 14.17 -14.40 -6.32
CA GLU A 247 15.23 -14.94 -7.16
C GLU A 247 16.37 -15.50 -6.30
N GLU A 248 16.92 -16.63 -6.73
CA GLU A 248 18.10 -17.24 -6.14
C GLU A 248 19.18 -17.41 -7.20
N THR A 249 20.42 -17.08 -6.84
CA THR A 249 21.57 -17.28 -7.73
C THR A 249 22.06 -18.73 -7.66
N LEU A 250 21.78 -19.51 -8.72
CA LEU A 250 22.29 -20.87 -8.87
C LEU A 250 23.41 -20.90 -9.92
N GLY A 251 24.65 -20.81 -9.44
CA GLY A 251 25.83 -20.69 -10.28
C GLY A 251 25.85 -19.34 -11.02
N LYS A 252 25.70 -19.36 -12.35
CA LYS A 252 25.64 -18.13 -13.18
C LYS A 252 24.21 -17.69 -13.54
N LYS A 253 23.19 -18.47 -13.19
CA LYS A 253 21.79 -18.19 -13.55
C LYS A 253 21.01 -17.70 -12.34
N ARG A 254 20.17 -16.70 -12.56
CA ARG A 254 19.12 -16.32 -11.61
C ARG A 254 17.87 -17.11 -11.93
N VAL A 255 17.30 -17.74 -10.91
CA VAL A 255 16.08 -18.53 -11.03
C VAL A 255 15.00 -17.90 -10.17
N ASP A 256 13.88 -17.53 -10.77
CA ASP A 256 12.69 -17.04 -10.05
C ASP A 256 11.96 -18.21 -9.39
N ARG A 257 11.96 -18.24 -8.06
CA ARG A 257 11.31 -19.27 -7.24
C ARG A 257 10.05 -18.75 -6.54
N THR A 258 9.52 -17.61 -6.97
CA THR A 258 8.40 -16.92 -6.30
C THR A 258 7.18 -17.83 -6.12
N ALA A 259 6.70 -18.45 -7.20
CA ALA A 259 5.50 -19.29 -7.15
C ALA A 259 5.71 -20.54 -6.27
N GLU A 260 6.89 -21.16 -6.37
CA GLU A 260 7.25 -22.34 -5.59
C GLU A 260 7.28 -22.03 -4.09
N ILE A 261 8.00 -20.98 -3.68
CA ILE A 261 8.15 -20.61 -2.27
C ILE A 261 6.82 -20.19 -1.67
N LEU A 262 6.04 -19.35 -2.37
CA LEU A 262 4.72 -18.95 -1.89
C LEU A 262 3.75 -20.14 -1.82
N GLY A 263 3.84 -21.11 -2.74
CA GLY A 263 3.08 -22.36 -2.67
C GLY A 263 3.43 -23.16 -1.42
N ARG A 264 4.72 -23.39 -1.15
CA ARG A 264 5.20 -24.08 0.06
C ARG A 264 4.76 -23.40 1.35
N LEU A 265 4.75 -22.06 1.39
CA LEU A 265 4.25 -21.31 2.54
C LEU A 265 2.73 -21.48 2.72
N ALA A 266 1.96 -21.49 1.63
CA ALA A 266 0.52 -21.72 1.69
C ALA A 266 0.19 -23.14 2.17
N ASP A 267 0.90 -24.14 1.64
CA ASP A 267 0.78 -25.55 2.03
C ASP A 267 1.10 -25.75 3.51
N ALA A 268 2.17 -25.09 4.00
CA ALA A 268 2.55 -25.12 5.41
C ALA A 268 1.49 -24.53 6.35
N LEU A 269 0.65 -23.62 5.86
CA LEU A 269 -0.47 -23.04 6.61
C LEU A 269 -1.80 -23.75 6.37
N GLY A 270 -1.85 -24.71 5.43
CA GLY A 270 -3.09 -25.36 5.01
C GLY A 270 -4.09 -24.41 4.31
N VAL A 271 -3.62 -23.34 3.67
CA VAL A 271 -4.45 -22.32 3.01
C VAL A 271 -4.32 -22.36 1.49
N ARG A 272 -5.29 -21.77 0.79
CA ARG A 272 -5.22 -21.59 -0.67
C ARG A 272 -4.36 -20.38 -1.01
N ASN A 273 -3.58 -20.49 -2.09
CA ASN A 273 -2.88 -19.36 -2.72
C ASN A 273 -3.43 -19.11 -4.13
N PRO A 274 -4.58 -18.42 -4.26
CA PRO A 274 -5.20 -18.20 -5.55
C PRO A 274 -4.35 -17.24 -6.41
N ALA A 275 -4.42 -17.39 -7.73
CA ALA A 275 -3.78 -16.44 -8.65
C ALA A 275 -4.46 -15.06 -8.62
N THR A 276 -5.78 -15.03 -8.50
CA THR A 276 -6.60 -13.81 -8.43
C THR A 276 -7.82 -14.03 -7.56
N VAL A 277 -8.47 -12.94 -7.14
CA VAL A 277 -9.77 -12.94 -6.47
C VAL A 277 -10.72 -11.98 -7.20
N PRO A 278 -12.04 -12.20 -7.14
CA PRO A 278 -13.00 -11.28 -7.73
C PRO A 278 -12.92 -9.90 -7.06
N ASP A 279 -13.03 -8.82 -7.84
CA ASP A 279 -13.03 -7.44 -7.31
C ASP A 279 -11.84 -7.17 -6.34
N PRO A 280 -10.61 -7.37 -6.82
CA PRO A 280 -9.42 -7.44 -5.97
C PRO A 280 -9.21 -6.15 -5.17
N VAL A 281 -9.50 -5.00 -5.79
CA VAL A 281 -9.32 -3.68 -5.16
C VAL A 281 -10.31 -3.49 -4.02
N ARG A 282 -11.62 -3.72 -4.20
CA ARG A 282 -12.57 -3.52 -3.10
C ARG A 282 -12.37 -4.54 -1.97
N GLN A 283 -12.05 -5.79 -2.29
CA GLN A 283 -11.81 -6.80 -1.27
C GLN A 283 -10.61 -6.45 -0.38
N VAL A 284 -9.48 -6.03 -0.96
CA VAL A 284 -8.30 -5.66 -0.16
C VAL A 284 -8.55 -4.41 0.69
N LEU A 285 -9.30 -3.43 0.17
CA LEU A 285 -9.63 -2.21 0.92
C LEU A 285 -10.55 -2.50 2.11
N ARG A 286 -11.53 -3.39 1.94
CA ARG A 286 -12.41 -3.85 3.02
C ARG A 286 -11.63 -4.62 4.09
N ALA A 287 -10.70 -5.49 3.69
CA ALA A 287 -9.81 -6.16 4.63
C ALA A 287 -8.92 -5.17 5.37
N ALA A 288 -8.40 -4.15 4.67
CA ALA A 288 -7.57 -3.12 5.30
C ALA A 288 -8.30 -2.37 6.41
N LEU A 289 -9.55 -1.99 6.21
CA LEU A 289 -10.38 -1.31 7.23
C LEU A 289 -10.67 -2.19 8.45
N ARG A 290 -10.84 -3.50 8.24
CA ARG A 290 -11.07 -4.47 9.32
C ARG A 290 -9.81 -4.71 10.14
N ASN A 291 -8.68 -4.90 9.46
CA ASN A 291 -7.45 -5.44 10.04
C ASN A 291 -6.36 -4.39 10.28
N ARG A 292 -6.63 -3.11 10.01
CA ARG A 292 -5.66 -2.02 10.17
C ARG A 292 -4.44 -2.20 9.28
N TRP A 293 -4.65 -2.28 7.97
CA TRP A 293 -3.58 -2.45 6.99
C TRP A 293 -3.20 -1.17 6.24
N SER A 294 -1.94 -1.14 5.81
CA SER A 294 -1.43 -0.21 4.80
C SER A 294 -1.46 -0.91 3.43
N VAL A 295 -2.14 -0.32 2.45
CA VAL A 295 -2.31 -0.88 1.11
C VAL A 295 -1.69 0.04 0.06
N LEU A 296 -0.97 -0.54 -0.90
CA LEU A 296 -0.44 0.16 -2.06
C LEU A 296 -1.19 -0.26 -3.32
N LEU A 297 -1.73 0.71 -4.05
CA LEU A 297 -2.38 0.51 -5.33
C LEU A 297 -1.58 1.22 -6.42
N GLN A 298 -1.00 0.45 -7.34
CA GLN A 298 -0.28 0.99 -8.48
C GLN A 298 -1.03 0.68 -9.77
N GLY A 299 -1.33 1.69 -10.56
CA GLY A 299 -1.91 1.48 -11.88
C GLY A 299 -1.81 2.73 -12.75
N PRO A 300 -2.18 2.67 -14.03
CA PRO A 300 -2.06 3.81 -14.94
C PRO A 300 -2.92 5.00 -14.49
N PRO A 301 -2.54 6.23 -14.87
CA PRO A 301 -3.34 7.42 -14.55
C PRO A 301 -4.71 7.36 -15.24
N GLY A 302 -5.73 7.96 -14.60
CA GLY A 302 -7.04 8.12 -15.24
C GLY A 302 -7.89 6.85 -15.39
N CYS A 303 -7.54 5.73 -14.75
CA CYS A 303 -8.37 4.51 -14.75
C CYS A 303 -9.44 4.46 -13.64
N GLY A 304 -9.49 5.44 -12.72
CA GLY A 304 -10.52 5.53 -11.68
C GLY A 304 -10.14 5.02 -10.29
N LYS A 305 -8.85 4.70 -10.04
CA LYS A 305 -8.35 4.20 -8.73
C LYS A 305 -8.78 5.08 -7.56
N THR A 306 -8.50 6.38 -7.64
CA THR A 306 -8.77 7.33 -6.55
C THR A 306 -10.24 7.35 -6.16
N GLU A 307 -11.15 7.42 -7.14
CA GLU A 307 -12.58 7.45 -6.85
C GLU A 307 -13.09 6.12 -6.31
N LEU A 308 -12.63 4.98 -6.84
CA LEU A 308 -12.98 3.66 -6.30
C LEU A 308 -12.53 3.51 -4.84
N VAL A 309 -11.32 3.96 -4.52
CA VAL A 309 -10.79 3.93 -3.15
C VAL A 309 -11.63 4.80 -2.22
N ARG A 310 -11.94 6.03 -2.63
CA ARG A 310 -12.75 6.96 -1.84
C ARG A 310 -14.16 6.41 -1.60
N GLU A 311 -14.81 5.88 -2.63
CA GLU A 311 -16.12 5.22 -2.53
C GLU A 311 -16.06 4.04 -1.54
N THR A 312 -15.12 3.11 -1.76
CA THR A 312 -15.03 1.90 -0.94
C THR A 312 -14.72 2.20 0.53
N ILE A 313 -13.83 3.18 0.79
CA ILE A 313 -13.53 3.59 2.15
C ILE A 313 -14.72 4.31 2.78
N ARG A 314 -15.40 5.19 2.05
CA ARG A 314 -16.60 5.87 2.55
C ARG A 314 -17.68 4.87 2.94
N ASP A 315 -17.94 3.88 2.11
CA ASP A 315 -18.92 2.83 2.38
C ASP A 315 -18.52 1.99 3.59
N GLY A 316 -17.24 1.69 3.76
CA GLY A 316 -16.74 0.89 4.88
C GLY A 316 -16.62 1.65 6.20
N LEU A 317 -16.37 2.97 6.16
CA LEU A 317 -16.16 3.81 7.33
C LEU A 317 -17.42 4.58 7.75
N GLY A 318 -18.38 4.75 6.83
CA GLY A 318 -19.55 5.61 7.00
C GLY A 318 -19.26 7.11 6.87
N ARG A 319 -18.03 7.49 6.45
CA ARG A 319 -17.59 8.88 6.29
C ARG A 319 -16.45 8.98 5.28
N ASP A 320 -16.20 10.18 4.77
CA ASP A 320 -15.12 10.40 3.82
C ASP A 320 -13.73 10.09 4.44
N PRO A 321 -12.82 9.49 3.66
CA PRO A 321 -11.43 9.34 4.06
C PRO A 321 -10.74 10.70 4.17
N LEU A 322 -9.67 10.75 4.97
CA LEU A 322 -8.70 11.83 4.93
C LEU A 322 -7.91 11.71 3.62
N TYR A 323 -8.12 12.64 2.69
CA TYR A 323 -7.50 12.61 1.38
C TYR A 323 -6.36 13.63 1.32
N PHE A 324 -5.17 13.16 0.94
CA PHE A 324 -3.98 13.98 0.74
C PHE A 324 -3.39 13.72 -0.63
N SER A 325 -3.19 14.79 -1.40
CA SER A 325 -2.45 14.75 -2.66
C SER A 325 -1.01 15.14 -2.37
N LEU A 326 -0.08 14.19 -2.45
CA LEU A 326 1.31 14.43 -2.07
C LEU A 326 2.07 15.47 -2.93
N PRO A 327 1.74 15.70 -4.21
CA PRO A 327 2.30 16.81 -4.95
C PRO A 327 1.96 18.19 -4.36
N VAL A 328 0.97 18.32 -3.47
CA VAL A 328 0.57 19.62 -2.91
C VAL A 328 0.55 19.66 -1.39
N THR A 329 0.62 18.53 -0.71
CA THR A 329 0.65 18.44 0.76
C THR A 329 2.03 18.84 1.27
N ASN A 330 2.10 19.85 2.15
CA ASN A 330 3.34 20.20 2.86
C ASN A 330 3.33 19.62 4.27
N VAL A 331 4.51 19.46 4.87
CA VAL A 331 4.65 18.93 6.23
C VAL A 331 3.98 19.84 7.25
N GLU A 332 4.15 21.14 7.10
CA GLU A 332 3.63 22.15 8.02
C GLU A 332 2.10 22.17 8.05
N ASP A 333 1.45 21.61 7.02
CA ASP A 333 -0.01 21.43 6.97
C ASP A 333 -0.49 20.26 7.84
N LEU A 334 0.42 19.34 8.20
CA LEU A 334 0.13 18.12 8.97
C LEU A 334 0.44 18.31 10.46
N CYS A 335 1.55 18.97 10.79
CA CYS A 335 1.90 19.34 12.16
C CYS A 335 2.82 20.57 12.22
N ALA A 336 2.80 21.27 13.37
CA ALA A 336 3.66 22.43 13.62
C ALA A 336 4.15 22.45 15.08
N PRO A 337 5.46 22.64 15.33
CA PRO A 337 5.98 22.79 16.68
C PRO A 337 5.55 24.14 17.29
N ILE A 338 5.14 24.13 18.55
CA ILE A 338 4.83 25.31 19.34
C ILE A 338 5.56 25.27 20.69
N PRO A 339 6.08 26.40 21.16
CA PRO A 339 6.52 26.54 22.55
C PRO A 339 5.35 26.39 23.52
N THR A 340 5.57 25.66 24.61
CA THR A 340 4.62 25.53 25.71
C THR A 340 5.01 26.41 26.90
N ALA A 341 4.07 26.65 27.83
CA ALA A 341 4.29 27.51 28.99
C ALA A 341 5.33 26.95 29.98
N ASP A 342 5.56 25.63 29.99
CA ASP A 342 6.57 24.94 30.81
C ASP A 342 7.97 24.90 30.15
N GLY A 343 8.16 25.61 29.03
CA GLY A 343 9.45 25.70 28.35
C GLY A 343 9.82 24.41 27.63
N THR A 344 8.84 23.71 27.04
CA THR A 344 9.07 22.58 26.13
C THR A 344 8.50 22.86 24.74
N LEU A 345 8.75 21.95 23.80
CA LEU A 345 8.13 21.96 22.48
C LEU A 345 7.05 20.90 22.39
N GLU A 346 5.88 21.33 21.95
CA GLU A 346 4.77 20.44 21.59
C GLU A 346 4.48 20.56 20.09
N ASN A 347 4.23 19.43 19.44
CA ASN A 347 3.77 19.43 18.05
C ASN A 347 2.24 19.49 18.02
N LEU A 348 1.69 20.59 17.50
CA LEU A 348 0.29 20.68 17.13
C LEU A 348 0.05 19.81 15.91
N ILE A 349 -0.94 18.92 16.01
CA ILE A 349 -1.34 18.02 14.94
C ILE A 349 -2.54 18.65 14.23
N ALA A 350 -2.57 18.55 12.90
CA ALA A 350 -3.69 19.03 12.12
C ALA A 350 -5.01 18.40 12.61
N ARG A 351 -6.04 19.25 12.74
CA ARG A 351 -7.37 18.87 13.25
C ARG A 351 -7.93 17.56 12.66
N PRO A 352 -7.79 17.23 11.36
CA PRO A 352 -8.33 15.99 10.81
C PRO A 352 -7.77 14.69 11.44
N PHE A 353 -6.57 14.73 12.02
CA PHE A 353 -5.97 13.58 12.70
C PHE A 353 -6.38 13.47 14.18
N THR A 354 -7.06 14.49 14.72
CA THR A 354 -7.53 14.50 16.11
C THR A 354 -8.90 13.81 16.25
N GLY A 355 -9.34 13.58 17.50
CA GLY A 355 -10.65 13.00 17.80
C GLY A 355 -10.70 11.47 17.76
N ARG A 356 -11.79 10.89 18.28
CA ARG A 356 -11.97 9.44 18.45
C ARG A 356 -12.78 8.80 17.32
N GLU A 357 -13.15 9.53 16.29
CA GLU A 357 -13.78 8.91 15.12
C GLU A 357 -12.86 7.91 14.42
N PRO A 358 -13.42 6.84 13.82
CA PRO A 358 -12.71 6.02 12.85
C PRO A 358 -12.20 6.86 11.68
N LYS A 359 -10.93 6.67 11.31
CA LYS A 359 -10.26 7.38 10.21
C LYS A 359 -9.67 6.39 9.23
N ALA A 360 -9.54 6.79 7.99
CA ALA A 360 -8.71 6.12 7.00
C ALA A 360 -8.06 7.18 6.13
N ILE A 361 -6.79 6.97 5.78
CA ILE A 361 -6.01 7.95 5.01
C ILE A 361 -5.82 7.45 3.58
N VAL A 362 -6.03 8.33 2.61
CA VAL A 362 -5.73 8.11 1.20
C VAL A 362 -4.61 9.05 0.78
N TRP A 363 -3.45 8.48 0.49
CA TRP A 363 -2.29 9.15 -0.04
C TRP A 363 -2.28 9.02 -1.56
N ASP A 364 -2.74 10.06 -2.25
CA ASP A 364 -2.74 10.07 -3.71
C ASP A 364 -1.41 10.59 -4.26
N GLU A 365 -1.02 10.02 -5.39
CA GLU A 365 0.29 10.26 -6.01
C GLU A 365 1.46 9.99 -5.04
N TYR A 366 1.43 8.82 -4.38
CA TYR A 366 2.34 8.44 -3.29
C TYR A 366 3.83 8.55 -3.64
N ASN A 367 4.20 8.31 -4.89
CA ASN A 367 5.56 8.41 -5.41
C ASN A 367 5.87 9.77 -6.04
N ARG A 368 5.20 10.85 -5.62
CA ARG A 368 5.46 12.23 -6.05
C ARG A 368 5.74 13.27 -4.94
N PRO A 369 6.22 12.91 -3.73
CA PRO A 369 6.67 13.92 -2.77
C PRO A 369 7.69 14.88 -3.37
N LYS A 370 7.49 16.16 -3.08
CA LYS A 370 8.31 17.27 -3.60
C LYS A 370 9.71 17.31 -3.02
N ASP A 371 9.87 16.90 -1.76
CA ASP A 371 11.08 17.03 -0.98
C ASP A 371 11.24 15.87 0.03
N LYS A 372 12.43 15.76 0.62
CA LYS A 372 12.77 14.68 1.56
C LYS A 372 12.01 14.78 2.89
N ALA A 373 11.73 15.98 3.40
CA ALA A 373 11.06 16.16 4.70
C ALA A 373 9.59 15.72 4.63
N SER A 374 8.87 16.12 3.56
CA SER A 374 7.51 15.64 3.25
C SER A 374 7.45 14.13 3.11
N PHE A 375 8.44 13.55 2.43
CA PHE A 375 8.55 12.10 2.29
C PHE A 375 8.77 11.42 3.66
N ALA A 376 9.61 11.99 4.50
CA ALA A 376 9.99 11.40 5.76
C ALA A 376 8.83 11.44 6.79
N ARG A 377 8.09 12.54 6.89
CA ARG A 377 6.88 12.60 7.74
C ARG A 377 5.78 11.64 7.29
N LEU A 378 5.63 11.44 5.98
CA LEU A 378 4.78 10.39 5.44
C LEU A 378 5.23 8.99 5.87
N MET A 379 6.55 8.75 6.01
CA MET A 379 7.05 7.47 6.52
C MET A 379 6.62 7.23 7.97
N GLU A 380 6.61 8.27 8.82
CA GLU A 380 6.11 8.15 10.20
C GLU A 380 4.66 7.66 10.21
N ILE A 381 3.79 8.29 9.42
CA ILE A 381 2.38 7.94 9.39
C ILE A 381 2.17 6.54 8.81
N THR A 382 2.83 6.22 7.69
CA THR A 382 2.66 4.93 7.01
C THR A 382 3.27 3.75 7.78
N GLN A 383 4.33 3.98 8.56
CA GLN A 383 5.03 2.94 9.32
C GLN A 383 4.48 2.80 10.75
N GLU A 384 4.43 3.89 11.50
CA GLU A 384 4.16 3.87 12.94
C GLU A 384 2.70 4.19 13.26
N TRP A 385 1.91 4.57 12.24
CA TRP A 385 0.52 5.00 12.43
C TRP A 385 0.41 6.16 13.41
N SER A 386 1.45 6.99 13.47
CA SER A 386 1.60 8.16 14.32
C SER A 386 1.88 9.41 13.51
N LEU A 387 1.68 10.56 14.12
CA LEU A 387 2.15 11.85 13.61
C LEU A 387 2.80 12.62 14.75
N ALA A 388 4.03 13.09 14.53
CA ALA A 388 4.82 13.79 15.53
C ALA A 388 4.96 13.02 16.85
N GLY A 389 5.17 11.69 16.76
CA GLY A 389 5.33 10.78 17.90
C GLY A 389 4.02 10.42 18.62
N ARG A 390 2.86 10.91 18.16
CA ARG A 390 1.55 10.59 18.75
C ARG A 390 0.77 9.63 17.87
N PRO A 391 0.31 8.47 18.39
CA PRO A 391 -0.54 7.57 17.63
C PRO A 391 -1.80 8.27 17.11
N ILE A 392 -2.14 8.04 15.83
CA ILE A 392 -3.38 8.58 15.25
C ILE A 392 -4.54 7.71 15.75
N GLU A 393 -5.33 8.25 16.66
CA GLU A 393 -6.44 7.52 17.28
C GLU A 393 -7.44 7.02 16.24
N ASN A 394 -7.81 5.74 16.37
CA ASN A 394 -8.81 5.07 15.52
C ASN A 394 -8.53 5.13 14.02
N LEU A 395 -7.25 5.23 13.61
CA LEU A 395 -6.84 5.02 12.24
C LEU A 395 -7.01 3.54 11.84
N ARG A 396 -7.91 3.28 10.90
CA ARG A 396 -8.37 1.94 10.47
C ARG A 396 -7.70 1.42 9.22
N ALA A 397 -7.21 2.30 8.34
CA ALA A 397 -6.53 1.90 7.11
C ALA A 397 -5.70 3.05 6.56
N GLN A 398 -4.67 2.71 5.79
CA GLN A 398 -3.94 3.65 4.95
C GLN A 398 -3.86 3.11 3.53
N VAL A 399 -4.11 3.95 2.55
CA VAL A 399 -4.11 3.56 1.15
C VAL A 399 -3.25 4.52 0.36
N ALA A 400 -2.11 4.04 -0.13
CA ALA A 400 -1.26 4.74 -1.07
C ALA A 400 -1.67 4.41 -2.50
N ILE A 401 -1.87 5.44 -3.31
CA ILE A 401 -2.18 5.33 -4.73
C ILE A 401 -1.00 5.91 -5.50
N GLN A 402 -0.45 5.15 -6.43
CA GLN A 402 0.68 5.61 -7.25
C GLN A 402 0.52 5.27 -8.73
N ASN A 403 1.27 6.01 -9.54
CA ASN A 403 1.39 5.75 -10.96
C ASN A 403 2.67 4.93 -11.23
N PRO A 404 2.69 4.06 -12.25
CA PRO A 404 3.90 3.36 -12.66
C PRO A 404 4.96 4.36 -13.15
N PRO A 405 6.26 3.99 -13.14
CA PRO A 405 7.33 4.86 -13.63
C PRO A 405 7.25 5.15 -15.13
N TYR A 406 6.60 4.27 -15.90
CA TYR A 406 6.38 4.43 -17.33
C TYR A 406 4.92 4.18 -17.68
N HIS A 407 4.42 4.93 -18.66
CA HIS A 407 3.11 4.72 -19.29
C HIS A 407 3.20 5.12 -20.77
N LEU A 408 2.80 4.21 -21.67
CA LEU A 408 2.88 4.40 -23.14
C LEU A 408 4.29 4.77 -23.62
N GLY A 409 5.31 4.08 -23.11
CA GLY A 409 6.72 4.36 -23.44
C GLY A 409 7.26 5.67 -22.86
N ARG A 410 6.44 6.47 -22.18
CA ARG A 410 6.84 7.76 -21.60
C ARG A 410 7.14 7.61 -20.11
N LYS A 411 8.25 8.20 -19.69
CA LYS A 411 8.63 8.29 -18.28
C LYS A 411 7.70 9.27 -17.56
N LEU A 412 7.05 8.81 -16.49
CA LEU A 412 6.29 9.68 -15.61
C LEU A 412 7.21 10.32 -14.58
N LEU A 413 6.90 11.55 -14.18
CA LEU A 413 7.57 12.21 -13.05
C LEU A 413 7.15 11.49 -11.76
N VAL A 414 7.95 10.52 -11.32
CA VAL A 414 7.76 9.80 -10.06
C VAL A 414 9.12 9.55 -9.40
N SER A 415 9.15 9.55 -8.08
CA SER A 415 10.29 9.14 -7.28
C SER A 415 10.42 7.61 -7.28
N ARG A 416 11.66 7.13 -7.20
CA ARG A 416 11.97 5.72 -7.01
C ARG A 416 11.78 5.37 -5.54
N ASN A 417 11.12 4.25 -5.28
CA ASN A 417 10.97 3.69 -3.94
C ASN A 417 11.98 2.56 -3.71
N ASN A 418 12.51 2.46 -2.49
CA ASN A 418 13.40 1.35 -2.10
C ASN A 418 12.60 0.20 -1.45
N ILE A 419 13.26 -0.94 -1.22
CA ILE A 419 12.63 -2.13 -0.63
C ILE A 419 12.16 -1.87 0.82
N ALA A 420 12.90 -1.07 1.60
CA ALA A 420 12.51 -0.71 2.96
C ALA A 420 11.17 0.06 2.99
N GLN A 421 10.91 0.90 1.99
CA GLN A 421 9.64 1.60 1.82
C GLN A 421 8.54 0.67 1.31
N ALA A 422 8.84 -0.14 0.29
CA ALA A 422 7.85 -1.00 -0.34
C ALA A 422 7.36 -2.12 0.61
N THR A 423 8.20 -2.58 1.55
CA THR A 423 7.83 -3.57 2.59
C THR A 423 6.93 -3.00 3.69
N ARG A 424 6.60 -1.70 3.70
CA ARG A 424 5.67 -1.10 4.70
C ARG A 424 4.20 -1.35 4.38
N PHE A 425 3.89 -1.77 3.16
CA PHE A 425 2.52 -2.08 2.75
C PHE A 425 2.22 -3.56 2.97
N THR A 426 1.20 -3.84 3.78
CA THR A 426 0.70 -5.21 4.02
C THR A 426 0.26 -5.88 2.72
N ALA A 427 -0.36 -5.10 1.83
CA ALA A 427 -0.78 -5.56 0.52
C ALA A 427 -0.42 -4.54 -0.55
N SER A 428 0.17 -4.99 -1.65
CA SER A 428 0.48 -4.18 -2.82
C SER A 428 -0.16 -4.77 -4.07
N LEU A 429 -0.98 -4.02 -4.79
CA LEU A 429 -1.70 -4.46 -5.99
C LEU A 429 -1.23 -3.68 -7.22
N LEU A 430 -1.06 -4.42 -8.32
CA LEU A 430 -1.06 -3.83 -9.66
C LEU A 430 -2.51 -3.80 -10.11
N VAL A 431 -2.99 -2.60 -10.42
CA VAL A 431 -4.37 -2.34 -10.80
C VAL A 431 -4.39 -2.09 -12.30
N GLU A 432 -5.02 -3.01 -13.03
CA GLU A 432 -5.30 -2.85 -14.44
C GLU A 432 -6.59 -2.03 -14.64
N PRO A 433 -6.76 -1.37 -15.80
CA PRO A 433 -8.01 -0.67 -16.10
C PRO A 433 -9.27 -1.56 -16.01
N ALA A 434 -9.12 -2.88 -16.22
CA ALA A 434 -10.21 -3.85 -16.13
C ALA A 434 -10.63 -4.16 -14.67
N ASP A 435 -9.74 -3.95 -13.70
CA ASP A 435 -10.03 -4.18 -12.28
C ASP A 435 -10.95 -3.09 -11.67
N ILE A 436 -11.17 -1.99 -12.41
CA ILE A 436 -11.99 -0.86 -11.99
C ILE A 436 -13.30 -0.85 -12.81
N PRO A 437 -14.49 -0.90 -12.18
CA PRO A 437 -15.78 -0.86 -12.87
C PRO A 437 -16.15 0.55 -13.39
N ALA A 438 -15.19 1.26 -13.99
CA ALA A 438 -15.35 2.63 -14.48
C ALA A 438 -16.39 2.75 -15.62
N ASN A 439 -16.54 1.70 -16.44
CA ASN A 439 -17.50 1.69 -17.54
C ASN A 439 -18.94 1.80 -17.04
N GLU A 440 -19.32 0.99 -16.03
CA GLU A 440 -20.66 1.02 -15.45
C GLU A 440 -20.98 2.38 -14.82
N TRP A 441 -20.00 2.99 -14.18
CA TRP A 441 -20.14 4.34 -13.63
C TRP A 441 -20.38 5.39 -14.72
N LEU A 442 -19.60 5.35 -15.80
CA LEU A 442 -19.74 6.26 -16.95
C LEU A 442 -21.14 6.12 -17.59
N ILE A 443 -21.60 4.89 -17.80
CA ILE A 443 -22.93 4.61 -18.37
C ILE A 443 -24.04 5.10 -17.43
N ARG A 444 -23.92 4.84 -16.12
CA ARG A 444 -24.91 5.29 -15.14
C ARG A 444 -25.02 6.81 -15.09
N LYS A 445 -23.89 7.51 -15.24
CA LYS A 445 -23.82 8.97 -15.13
C LYS A 445 -24.20 9.70 -16.41
N TYR A 446 -23.80 9.20 -17.57
CA TYR A 446 -23.94 9.90 -18.86
C TYR A 446 -24.81 9.16 -19.88
N GLY A 447 -25.36 8.00 -19.53
CA GLY A 447 -26.33 7.28 -20.35
C GLY A 447 -25.78 6.85 -21.72
N GLY A 448 -26.63 6.99 -22.75
CA GLY A 448 -26.37 6.48 -24.10
C GLY A 448 -25.11 7.04 -24.76
N VAL A 449 -24.74 8.30 -24.49
CA VAL A 449 -23.53 8.89 -25.06
C VAL A 449 -22.28 8.18 -24.54
N ALA A 450 -22.23 7.88 -23.24
CA ALA A 450 -21.12 7.09 -22.67
C ALA A 450 -21.10 5.67 -23.22
N GLU A 451 -22.26 5.04 -23.44
CA GLU A 451 -22.33 3.72 -24.09
C GLU A 451 -21.68 3.78 -25.49
N THR A 452 -22.02 4.77 -26.31
CA THR A 452 -21.45 4.94 -27.64
C THR A 452 -19.93 5.15 -27.62
N VAL A 453 -19.42 6.02 -26.73
CA VAL A 453 -17.97 6.28 -26.62
C VAL A 453 -17.24 5.03 -26.09
N LEU A 454 -17.84 4.28 -25.17
CA LEU A 454 -17.26 3.04 -24.64
C LEU A 454 -17.23 1.92 -25.68
N GLU A 455 -18.27 1.79 -26.49
CA GLU A 455 -18.27 0.84 -27.61
C GLU A 455 -17.18 1.19 -28.62
N TRP A 456 -17.03 2.47 -28.98
CA TRP A 456 -15.92 2.93 -29.81
C TRP A 456 -14.56 2.57 -29.21
N TRP A 457 -14.38 2.85 -27.92
CA TRP A 457 -13.14 2.54 -27.20
C TRP A 457 -12.82 1.03 -27.16
N LYS A 458 -13.84 0.16 -27.18
CA LYS A 458 -13.67 -1.30 -27.19
C LYS A 458 -13.42 -1.86 -28.58
N HIS A 459 -14.08 -1.33 -29.60
CA HIS A 459 -14.20 -2.02 -30.89
C HIS A 459 -13.46 -1.34 -32.05
N ASP A 460 -13.16 -0.05 -31.95
CA ASP A 460 -12.68 0.75 -33.09
C ASP A 460 -11.26 1.30 -32.88
N ILE A 461 -10.68 1.10 -31.69
CA ILE A 461 -9.30 1.46 -31.39
C ILE A 461 -8.52 0.23 -30.94
N ASP A 462 -7.24 0.20 -31.30
CA ASP A 462 -6.30 -0.85 -30.91
C ASP A 462 -5.84 -0.70 -29.45
N ASP A 463 -5.00 -1.63 -28.99
CA ASP A 463 -4.51 -1.64 -27.61
C ASP A 463 -3.69 -0.41 -27.26
N GLU A 464 -2.89 0.09 -28.21
CA GLU A 464 -2.11 1.33 -28.02
C GLU A 464 -3.04 2.55 -27.89
N GLY A 465 -4.02 2.68 -28.80
CA GLY A 465 -5.04 3.72 -28.76
C GLY A 465 -5.88 3.67 -27.48
N ARG A 466 -6.23 2.47 -26.99
CA ARG A 466 -6.89 2.29 -25.68
C ARG A 466 -6.04 2.80 -24.53
N GLY A 467 -4.71 2.67 -24.64
CA GLY A 467 -3.75 3.24 -23.71
C GLY A 467 -3.83 4.76 -23.63
N TRP A 468 -3.91 5.44 -24.77
CA TRP A 468 -4.06 6.89 -24.87
C TRP A 468 -5.43 7.40 -24.38
N ILE A 469 -6.50 6.65 -24.66
CA ILE A 469 -7.86 7.00 -24.28
C ILE A 469 -8.19 6.40 -22.90
N THR A 470 -7.70 7.06 -21.85
CA THR A 470 -8.04 6.72 -20.47
C THR A 470 -9.53 6.90 -20.16
N LYS A 471 -10.04 6.34 -19.05
CA LYS A 471 -11.43 6.55 -18.63
C LYS A 471 -11.74 8.02 -18.34
N ARG A 472 -10.76 8.79 -17.88
CA ARG A 472 -10.83 10.26 -17.80
C ARG A 472 -10.99 10.92 -19.18
N THR A 473 -10.30 10.43 -20.20
CA THR A 473 -10.44 10.90 -21.60
C THR A 473 -11.84 10.58 -22.13
N ILE A 474 -12.36 9.38 -21.86
CA ILE A 474 -13.75 9.00 -22.21
C ILE A 474 -14.75 9.97 -21.58
N GLU A 475 -14.62 10.26 -20.28
CA GLU A 475 -15.49 11.23 -19.61
C GLU A 475 -15.40 12.63 -20.25
N ARG A 476 -14.20 13.07 -20.65
CA ARG A 476 -14.01 14.34 -21.36
C ARG A 476 -14.67 14.33 -22.74
N LEU A 477 -14.53 13.25 -23.51
CA LEU A 477 -15.15 13.09 -24.83
C LEU A 477 -16.67 13.23 -24.74
N VAL A 478 -17.28 12.55 -23.76
CA VAL A 478 -18.72 12.66 -23.46
C VAL A 478 -19.11 14.11 -23.15
N LYS A 479 -18.42 14.76 -22.20
CA LYS A 479 -18.72 16.15 -21.80
C LYS A 479 -18.55 17.17 -22.93
N LEU A 480 -17.56 16.99 -23.81
CA LEU A 480 -17.37 17.87 -24.96
C LEU A 480 -18.46 17.65 -26.01
N HIS A 481 -18.83 16.39 -26.28
CA HIS A 481 -19.94 16.08 -27.19
C HIS A 481 -21.24 16.73 -26.73
N GLU A 482 -21.60 16.59 -25.45
CA GLU A 482 -22.82 17.18 -24.88
C GLU A 482 -22.86 18.72 -24.98
N ARG A 483 -21.70 19.36 -25.15
CA ARG A 483 -21.57 20.81 -25.32
C ARG A 483 -21.31 21.24 -26.77
N GLY A 484 -21.34 20.31 -27.73
CA GLY A 484 -21.07 20.58 -29.13
C GLY A 484 -19.65 21.06 -29.42
N LEU A 485 -18.68 20.71 -28.57
CA LEU A 485 -17.28 21.11 -28.73
C LEU A 485 -16.48 20.05 -29.50
N PRO A 486 -15.39 20.44 -30.20
CA PRO A 486 -14.53 19.49 -30.92
C PRO A 486 -13.96 18.40 -29.99
N LEU A 487 -14.12 17.13 -30.38
CA LEU A 487 -13.72 15.98 -29.56
C LEU A 487 -12.19 15.82 -29.42
N GLU A 488 -11.42 16.32 -30.39
CA GLU A 488 -9.95 16.30 -30.34
C GLU A 488 -9.40 16.96 -29.07
N LEU A 489 -10.06 18.04 -28.62
CA LEU A 489 -9.73 18.76 -27.37
C LEU A 489 -9.88 17.89 -26.11
N ALA A 490 -10.65 16.80 -26.17
CA ALA A 490 -10.78 15.87 -25.05
C ALA A 490 -9.58 14.92 -24.94
N THR A 491 -8.78 14.75 -25.99
CA THR A 491 -7.63 13.85 -25.99
C THR A 491 -6.46 14.45 -25.18
N ILE A 492 -5.34 13.73 -25.08
CA ILE A 492 -4.18 14.22 -24.31
C ILE A 492 -3.37 15.16 -25.22
N TYR A 493 -3.24 16.42 -24.83
CA TYR A 493 -2.36 17.37 -25.52
C TYR A 493 -0.89 17.02 -25.23
N LEU A 494 -0.09 16.86 -26.27
CA LEU A 494 1.32 16.41 -26.18
C LEU A 494 2.31 17.58 -26.26
N GLY A 495 1.85 18.78 -26.59
CA GLY A 495 2.69 19.95 -26.90
C GLY A 495 2.70 20.25 -28.39
N ASP A 496 3.17 21.44 -28.77
CA ASP A 496 3.40 21.84 -30.17
C ASP A 496 2.19 21.72 -31.12
N GLY A 497 0.98 21.75 -30.57
CA GLY A 497 -0.26 21.61 -31.35
C GLY A 497 -0.70 20.16 -31.55
N GLU A 498 0.09 19.19 -31.08
CA GLU A 498 -0.20 17.77 -31.22
C GLU A 498 -1.06 17.23 -30.07
N TYR A 499 -1.98 16.35 -30.45
CA TYR A 499 -2.85 15.60 -29.56
C TYR A 499 -2.53 14.11 -29.63
N ALA A 500 -3.04 13.33 -28.68
CA ALA A 500 -2.84 11.89 -28.65
C ALA A 500 -3.22 11.27 -30.02
N PRO A 501 -2.37 10.39 -30.59
CA PRO A 501 -2.49 9.94 -31.98
C PRO A 501 -3.58 8.87 -32.14
N VAL A 502 -4.82 9.20 -31.80
CA VAL A 502 -5.97 8.29 -31.87
C VAL A 502 -7.02 8.87 -32.82
N PRO A 503 -7.28 8.22 -33.98
CA PRO A 503 -8.29 8.69 -34.92
C PRO A 503 -9.68 8.73 -34.29
N LEU A 504 -10.31 9.91 -34.30
CA LEU A 504 -11.66 10.12 -33.76
C LEU A 504 -12.77 9.95 -34.80
N THR A 505 -12.43 9.70 -36.07
CA THR A 505 -13.40 9.65 -37.18
C THR A 505 -14.52 8.63 -36.93
N ALA A 506 -14.17 7.42 -36.47
CA ALA A 506 -15.17 6.38 -36.15
C ALA A 506 -16.07 6.78 -34.98
N LEU A 507 -15.53 7.50 -33.98
CA LEU A 507 -16.32 8.01 -32.86
C LEU A 507 -17.30 9.10 -33.30
N ILE A 508 -16.83 10.04 -34.12
CA ILE A 508 -17.65 11.12 -34.67
C ILE A 508 -18.79 10.53 -35.50
N ASP A 509 -18.51 9.55 -36.35
CA ASP A 509 -19.52 8.84 -37.14
C ASP A 509 -20.56 8.13 -36.24
N ARG A 510 -20.11 7.43 -35.19
CA ARG A 510 -21.00 6.78 -34.22
C ARG A 510 -21.91 7.77 -33.50
N LEU A 511 -21.36 8.90 -33.05
CA LEU A 511 -22.12 9.97 -32.39
C LEU A 511 -23.05 10.72 -33.37
N ALA A 512 -22.72 10.73 -34.66
CA ALA A 512 -23.54 11.27 -35.74
C ALA A 512 -24.60 10.29 -36.30
N ASN A 513 -24.89 9.19 -35.59
CA ASN A 513 -25.89 8.15 -35.92
C ASN A 513 -25.53 7.19 -37.08
N ARG A 514 -24.25 6.86 -37.30
CA ARG A 514 -23.88 5.74 -38.18
C ARG A 514 -23.81 4.42 -37.38
N PRO A 515 -24.57 3.37 -37.75
CA PRO A 515 -24.64 2.14 -36.97
C PRO A 515 -23.40 1.26 -37.17
N VAL A 516 -22.65 1.06 -36.09
CA VAL A 516 -21.68 -0.04 -35.93
C VAL A 516 -22.28 -1.04 -34.94
N THR A 517 -22.06 -2.34 -35.14
CA THR A 517 -22.77 -3.44 -34.46
C THR A 517 -22.46 -3.53 -32.95
N GLY A 518 -23.09 -2.70 -32.12
CA GLY A 518 -23.15 -2.82 -30.65
C GLY A 518 -24.38 -3.58 -30.14
N LEU A 519 -24.52 -3.79 -28.83
CA LEU A 519 -25.67 -4.54 -28.26
C LEU A 519 -27.01 -3.86 -28.57
N THR A 520 -27.04 -2.53 -28.54
CA THR A 520 -28.24 -1.75 -28.90
C THR A 520 -28.64 -1.97 -30.36
N GLU A 521 -27.67 -2.05 -31.27
CA GLU A 521 -27.94 -2.27 -32.70
C GLU A 521 -28.37 -3.71 -32.98
N LEU A 522 -27.71 -4.65 -32.33
CA LEU A 522 -28.08 -6.07 -32.36
C LEU A 522 -29.50 -6.26 -31.80
N ALA A 523 -29.90 -5.51 -30.77
CA ALA A 523 -31.28 -5.48 -30.27
C ALA A 523 -32.26 -4.82 -31.24
N ARG A 524 -31.87 -3.76 -31.94
CA ARG A 524 -32.68 -3.12 -32.98
C ARG A 524 -32.93 -4.05 -34.18
N GLN A 525 -31.96 -4.90 -34.51
CA GLN A 525 -32.04 -5.89 -35.60
C GLN A 525 -32.24 -7.34 -35.11
N ALA A 526 -32.85 -7.54 -33.94
CA ALA A 526 -32.93 -8.86 -33.29
C ALA A 526 -33.48 -9.96 -34.21
N ALA A 527 -34.56 -9.68 -34.95
CA ALA A 527 -35.18 -10.66 -35.86
C ALA A 527 -34.23 -11.10 -37.00
N ARG A 528 -33.46 -10.16 -37.57
CA ARG A 528 -32.49 -10.43 -38.63
C ARG A 528 -31.32 -11.27 -38.11
N TRP A 529 -30.85 -10.97 -36.90
CA TRP A 529 -29.81 -11.75 -36.24
C TRP A 529 -30.28 -13.16 -35.89
N GLU A 530 -31.53 -13.33 -35.44
CA GLU A 530 -32.09 -14.66 -35.20
C GLU A 530 -32.22 -15.49 -36.47
N GLU A 531 -32.70 -14.90 -37.56
CA GLU A 531 -32.78 -15.59 -38.85
C GLU A 531 -31.39 -16.04 -39.33
N ARG A 532 -30.41 -15.14 -39.23
CA ARG A 532 -29.01 -15.45 -39.53
C ARG A 532 -28.47 -16.58 -38.64
N LEU A 533 -28.65 -16.51 -37.32
CA LEU A 533 -28.19 -17.54 -36.39
C LEU A 533 -28.90 -18.89 -36.62
N ARG A 534 -30.20 -18.90 -36.94
CA ARG A 534 -30.93 -20.11 -37.32
C ARG A 534 -30.39 -20.71 -38.61
N SER A 535 -30.06 -19.88 -39.61
CA SER A 535 -29.44 -20.35 -40.85
C SER A 535 -28.03 -20.93 -40.64
N GLU A 536 -27.28 -20.40 -39.66
CA GLU A 536 -25.93 -20.87 -39.30
C GLU A 536 -25.95 -22.04 -38.30
N SER A 537 -27.09 -22.34 -37.66
CA SER A 537 -27.25 -23.37 -36.61
C SER A 537 -27.10 -24.82 -37.08
N ALA A 538 -26.97 -25.06 -38.39
CA ALA A 538 -26.68 -26.38 -38.95
C ALA A 538 -25.23 -26.85 -38.71
N SER A 539 -24.33 -25.94 -38.31
CA SER A 539 -22.93 -26.26 -37.97
C SER A 539 -22.76 -26.46 -36.46
N VAL A 540 -22.18 -27.60 -36.06
CA VAL A 540 -21.84 -27.91 -34.65
C VAL A 540 -20.78 -26.94 -34.08
N GLU A 541 -19.97 -26.32 -34.96
CA GLU A 541 -18.91 -25.39 -34.58
C GLU A 541 -19.37 -23.93 -34.45
N GLY A 542 -20.58 -23.60 -34.92
CA GLY A 542 -21.04 -22.22 -35.07
C GLY A 542 -20.64 -21.59 -36.40
N GLY A 543 -21.07 -20.35 -36.62
CA GLY A 543 -20.73 -19.53 -37.79
C GLY A 543 -20.33 -18.11 -37.38
N ASN A 544 -19.83 -17.32 -38.33
CA ASN A 544 -19.37 -15.94 -38.09
C ASN A 544 -20.43 -15.06 -37.42
N GLY A 545 -21.72 -15.27 -37.68
CA GLY A 545 -22.80 -14.57 -36.99
C GLY A 545 -22.88 -14.94 -35.51
N GLY A 546 -22.68 -16.23 -35.18
CA GLY A 546 -22.59 -16.72 -33.80
C GLY A 546 -21.43 -16.11 -33.02
N ASP A 547 -20.25 -16.01 -33.65
CA ASP A 547 -19.06 -15.39 -33.04
C ASP A 547 -19.25 -13.89 -32.80
N ILE A 548 -19.81 -13.17 -33.77
CA ILE A 548 -20.11 -11.73 -33.64
C ILE A 548 -21.10 -11.49 -32.50
N VAL A 549 -22.21 -12.23 -32.47
CA VAL A 549 -23.22 -12.10 -31.39
C VAL A 549 -22.61 -12.47 -30.04
N HIS A 550 -21.81 -13.55 -29.99
CA HIS A 550 -21.12 -13.97 -28.79
C HIS A 550 -20.19 -12.88 -28.26
N GLN A 551 -19.36 -12.30 -29.14
CA GLN A 551 -18.41 -11.24 -28.82
C GLN A 551 -19.13 -9.97 -28.33
N VAL A 552 -20.23 -9.57 -28.98
CA VAL A 552 -21.03 -8.41 -28.53
C VAL A 552 -21.62 -8.64 -27.14
N LEU A 553 -22.20 -9.82 -26.89
CA LEU A 553 -22.78 -10.16 -25.58
C LEU A 553 -21.73 -10.35 -24.48
N ALA A 554 -20.58 -10.95 -24.80
CA ALA A 554 -19.47 -11.13 -23.88
C ALA A 554 -18.86 -9.79 -23.45
N ASN A 555 -18.83 -8.79 -24.36
CA ASN A 555 -18.25 -7.47 -24.10
C ASN A 555 -19.26 -6.43 -23.60
N ALA A 556 -20.56 -6.71 -23.65
CA ALA A 556 -21.60 -5.82 -23.16
C ALA A 556 -21.58 -5.68 -21.63
N GLU A 557 -21.83 -4.46 -21.15
CA GLU A 557 -21.91 -4.19 -19.72
C GLU A 557 -23.20 -4.77 -19.13
N LEU A 558 -23.19 -5.11 -17.82
CA LEU A 558 -24.34 -5.76 -17.17
C LEU A 558 -25.62 -4.92 -17.23
N SER A 559 -25.50 -3.59 -17.17
CA SER A 559 -26.63 -2.66 -17.31
C SER A 559 -27.29 -2.76 -18.69
N GLN A 560 -26.48 -2.89 -19.75
CA GLN A 560 -26.97 -3.01 -21.13
C GLN A 560 -27.62 -4.38 -21.33
N LEU A 561 -27.00 -5.44 -20.81
CA LEU A 561 -27.55 -6.79 -20.81
C LEU A 561 -28.93 -6.84 -20.11
N ARG A 562 -29.06 -6.20 -18.95
CA ARG A 562 -30.33 -6.07 -18.21
C ARG A 562 -31.38 -5.28 -19.00
N ARG A 563 -30.99 -4.18 -19.65
CA ARG A 563 -31.90 -3.35 -20.48
C ARG A 563 -32.46 -4.14 -21.66
N HIS A 564 -31.65 -5.01 -22.27
CA HIS A 564 -32.03 -5.80 -23.44
C HIS A 564 -32.28 -7.28 -23.10
N HIS A 565 -32.68 -7.58 -21.87
CA HIS A 565 -32.80 -8.94 -21.33
C HIS A 565 -33.50 -9.91 -22.30
N ASP A 566 -34.66 -9.53 -22.85
CA ASP A 566 -35.47 -10.42 -23.69
C ASP A 566 -34.81 -10.73 -25.04
N VAL A 567 -34.14 -9.74 -25.63
CA VAL A 567 -33.36 -9.91 -26.86
C VAL A 567 -32.15 -10.81 -26.59
N VAL A 568 -31.44 -10.56 -25.49
CA VAL A 568 -30.28 -11.35 -25.08
C VAL A 568 -30.70 -12.81 -24.92
N ALA A 569 -31.80 -13.08 -24.22
CA ALA A 569 -32.31 -14.45 -24.02
C ALA A 569 -32.63 -15.14 -25.35
N ARG A 570 -33.30 -14.45 -26.28
CA ARG A 570 -33.65 -14.99 -27.61
C ARG A 570 -32.42 -15.33 -28.45
N LEU A 571 -31.40 -14.48 -28.45
CA LEU A 571 -30.18 -14.70 -29.24
C LEU A 571 -29.26 -15.74 -28.62
N VAL A 572 -29.14 -15.74 -27.29
CA VAL A 572 -28.37 -16.76 -26.55
C VAL A 572 -28.95 -18.16 -26.77
N ALA A 573 -30.28 -18.29 -26.89
CA ALA A 573 -30.92 -19.57 -27.21
C ALA A 573 -30.40 -20.20 -28.52
N LEU A 574 -29.99 -19.37 -29.48
CA LEU A 574 -29.51 -19.77 -30.80
C LEU A 574 -27.98 -19.91 -30.87
N LEU A 575 -27.26 -19.61 -29.78
CA LEU A 575 -25.80 -19.78 -29.73
C LEU A 575 -25.39 -21.25 -29.42
N PRO A 576 -24.28 -21.75 -30.00
CA PRO A 576 -23.72 -23.05 -29.67
C PRO A 576 -23.48 -23.24 -28.16
N PRO A 577 -23.68 -24.46 -27.60
CA PRO A 577 -23.44 -24.74 -26.18
C PRO A 577 -22.05 -24.32 -25.68
N LYS A 578 -21.01 -24.48 -26.53
CA LYS A 578 -19.62 -24.10 -26.22
C LYS A 578 -19.48 -22.60 -25.93
N LEU A 579 -20.15 -21.74 -26.70
CA LEU A 579 -20.12 -20.29 -26.52
C LEU A 579 -21.00 -19.84 -25.35
N ARG A 580 -22.07 -20.57 -25.02
CA ARG A 580 -22.89 -20.29 -23.84
C ARG A 580 -22.17 -20.58 -22.53
N ALA A 581 -21.38 -21.66 -22.50
CA ALA A 581 -20.65 -22.08 -21.30
C ALA A 581 -19.66 -21.03 -20.78
N THR A 582 -19.12 -20.18 -21.66
CA THR A 582 -18.15 -19.15 -21.28
C THR A 582 -18.78 -18.03 -20.43
N TYR A 583 -20.10 -17.83 -20.48
CA TYR A 583 -20.77 -16.77 -19.72
C TYR A 583 -20.87 -17.01 -18.20
N LEU A 584 -20.63 -18.23 -17.72
CA LEU A 584 -20.66 -18.58 -16.29
C LEU A 584 -19.27 -18.69 -15.66
N VAL A 585 -18.20 -18.62 -16.46
CA VAL A 585 -16.82 -18.86 -16.00
C VAL A 585 -16.15 -17.51 -15.70
N GLY A 586 -15.70 -17.30 -14.46
CA GLY A 586 -14.87 -16.15 -14.09
C GLY A 586 -15.57 -14.79 -14.03
N VAL A 587 -16.90 -14.75 -14.05
CA VAL A 587 -17.70 -13.51 -13.98
C VAL A 587 -18.09 -13.16 -12.53
N ASN A 588 -18.31 -11.87 -12.25
CA ASN A 588 -18.76 -11.41 -10.93
C ASN A 588 -20.18 -11.91 -10.59
N GLU A 589 -20.55 -11.92 -9.30
CA GLU A 589 -21.80 -12.52 -8.81
C GLU A 589 -23.05 -11.93 -9.47
N ASP A 590 -23.09 -10.61 -9.68
CA ASP A 590 -24.24 -9.93 -10.29
C ASP A 590 -24.43 -10.29 -11.76
N ARG A 591 -23.34 -10.48 -12.52
CA ARG A 591 -23.38 -10.92 -13.91
C ARG A 591 -23.67 -12.41 -14.00
N GLN A 592 -23.17 -13.20 -13.06
CA GLN A 592 -23.50 -14.63 -12.95
C GLN A 592 -25.01 -14.83 -12.71
N ARG A 593 -25.61 -14.07 -11.77
CA ARG A 593 -27.06 -14.09 -11.51
C ARG A 593 -27.87 -13.73 -12.76
N PHE A 594 -27.44 -12.74 -13.52
CA PHE A 594 -28.09 -12.38 -14.79
C PHE A 594 -28.05 -13.54 -15.79
N TRP A 595 -26.89 -14.17 -16.00
CA TRP A 595 -26.78 -15.29 -16.93
C TRP A 595 -27.55 -16.52 -16.47
N ILE A 596 -27.59 -16.81 -15.16
CA ILE A 596 -28.44 -17.87 -14.59
C ILE A 596 -29.92 -17.60 -14.90
N ASP A 597 -30.41 -16.37 -14.74
CA ASP A 597 -31.79 -16.00 -15.08
C ASP A 597 -32.07 -16.19 -16.59
N VAL A 598 -31.16 -15.72 -17.46
CA VAL A 598 -31.26 -15.90 -18.91
C VAL A 598 -31.29 -17.39 -19.28
N PHE A 599 -30.43 -18.24 -18.70
CA PHE A 599 -30.39 -19.67 -18.98
C PHE A 599 -31.59 -20.43 -18.42
N THR A 600 -32.13 -20.00 -17.28
CA THR A 600 -33.35 -20.61 -16.72
C THR A 600 -34.54 -20.41 -17.66
N LYS A 601 -34.59 -19.27 -18.36
CA LYS A 601 -35.60 -18.94 -19.38
C LYS A 601 -35.40 -19.67 -20.71
N LEU A 602 -34.26 -20.31 -20.94
CA LEU A 602 -34.04 -21.17 -22.12
C LEU A 602 -34.78 -22.52 -22.03
N ARG A 603 -35.27 -22.90 -20.84
CA ARG A 603 -36.13 -24.07 -20.70
C ARG A 603 -37.57 -23.74 -21.10
N ARG A 604 -37.83 -23.83 -22.40
CA ARG A 604 -39.09 -24.30 -23.00
C ARG A 604 -38.87 -24.63 -24.46
#